data_AF-A0A4Y2QTF3-F1
#
_entry.id   AF-A0A4Y2QTF3-F1
#
_cell.length_a   1.000
_cell.length_b   1.000
_cell.length_c   1.000
_cell.angle_alpha   90.00
_cell.angle_beta   90.00
_cell.angle_gamma   90.00
#
_symmetry.space_group_name_H-M   'P 1'
#
loop_
_entity.id
_entity.type
_entity.pdbx_description
1 polymer ?
#
loop_
_entity_poly.entity_id
_entity_poly.type
_entity_poly.pdbx_seq_one_letter_code
_entity_poly.pdbx_strand_id
1 'polypeptide(L)'
;MWTCVDLVTEFQFQRTPGLRLGSKMTPIACDLVKVWFRKFKAGNIDIEDEPRSGRPIEVRCEQLKQIIDQDRNVSTRTIALELDVCQKAVVNALKRINLMFMFKRWVPHELTAEQNRKRKAACLALRRDQRKEKFLDRIVA
;
A
#
# COMPACT_ATOMS: atom_id res chain seq x y z
N MET A 1 -12.70 15.84 -42.73
CA MET A 1 -13.60 14.67 -42.76
C MET A 1 -14.19 14.56 -41.36
N TRP A 2 -15.45 15.01 -41.19
CA TRP A 2 -16.28 14.80 -39.99
C TRP A 2 -16.71 13.31 -39.98
N THR A 3 -16.99 12.59 -38.89
CA THR A 3 -17.90 12.87 -37.76
C THR A 3 -17.67 11.80 -36.66
N CYS A 4 -17.82 12.16 -35.39
CA CYS A 4 -18.62 11.35 -34.45
C CYS A 4 -19.03 12.20 -33.21
N VAL A 5 -20.19 12.85 -33.37
CA VAL A 5 -21.30 13.04 -32.41
C VAL A 5 -21.04 13.72 -31.05
N ASP A 6 -21.50 14.98 -31.00
CA ASP A 6 -22.03 15.67 -29.81
C ASP A 6 -23.37 15.06 -29.33
N LEU A 7 -23.67 15.25 -28.03
CA LEU A 7 -24.93 15.70 -27.39
C LEU A 7 -25.11 14.97 -26.05
N VAL A 8 -25.39 15.57 -24.88
CA VAL A 8 -25.65 16.92 -24.35
C VAL A 8 -25.87 16.65 -22.83
N THR A 9 -25.42 17.42 -21.85
CA THR A 9 -25.95 18.74 -21.47
C THR A 9 -25.02 19.39 -20.42
N GLU A 10 -24.33 20.44 -20.85
CA GLU A 10 -24.35 21.78 -20.27
C GLU A 10 -24.59 21.97 -18.75
N PHE A 11 -23.61 22.57 -18.06
CA PHE A 11 -23.83 23.85 -17.38
C PHE A 11 -22.50 24.59 -17.18
N GLN A 12 -22.34 25.68 -17.92
CA GLN A 12 -21.30 26.68 -17.76
C GLN A 12 -21.49 27.44 -16.44
N PHE A 13 -20.40 27.68 -15.70
CA PHE A 13 -20.27 28.95 -14.97
C PHE A 13 -18.80 29.29 -14.71
N GLN A 14 -18.28 30.31 -15.40
CA GLN A 14 -16.98 30.93 -15.11
C GLN A 14 -17.15 32.24 -14.31
N ARG A 15 -16.33 32.37 -13.25
CA ARG A 15 -15.73 33.55 -12.57
C ARG A 15 -16.56 34.49 -11.64
N THR A 16 -16.23 34.37 -10.32
CA THR A 16 -15.81 35.37 -9.27
C THR A 16 -16.55 36.73 -9.13
N PRO A 17 -16.87 37.24 -7.90
CA PRO A 17 -15.84 37.72 -6.96
C PRO A 17 -16.16 37.55 -5.44
N GLY A 18 -15.16 37.88 -4.61
CA GLY A 18 -15.08 37.56 -3.18
C GLY A 18 -16.24 38.01 -2.30
N LEU A 19 -16.51 37.18 -1.30
CA LEU A 19 -17.39 37.48 -0.17
C LEU A 19 -16.53 37.98 1.00
N ARG A 20 -16.41 39.31 1.11
CA ARG A 20 -16.43 39.94 2.43
C ARG A 20 -17.90 40.12 2.80
N LEU A 21 -18.32 39.56 3.94
CA LEU A 21 -19.14 40.20 4.98
C LEU A 21 -19.74 39.14 5.92
N GLY A 22 -19.37 39.23 7.20
CA GLY A 22 -20.29 39.19 8.33
C GLY A 22 -21.17 37.94 8.51
N SER A 23 -20.70 37.06 9.39
CA SER A 23 -21.47 36.20 10.31
C SER A 23 -22.96 35.95 10.03
N LYS A 24 -23.31 34.70 9.71
CA LYS A 24 -24.53 34.03 10.21
C LYS A 24 -24.19 32.53 10.38
N MET A 25 -24.16 32.06 11.62
CA MET A 25 -23.92 30.67 11.99
C MET A 25 -25.04 29.79 11.40
N THR A 26 -24.70 28.72 10.67
CA THR A 26 -25.71 27.77 10.18
C THR A 26 -26.30 27.01 11.37
N PRO A 27 -27.63 26.81 11.48
CA PRO A 27 -28.20 26.08 12.59
C PRO A 27 -27.83 24.60 12.44
N ILE A 28 -26.88 24.14 13.25
CA ILE A 28 -26.66 22.72 13.49
C ILE A 28 -28.00 22.18 13.99
N ALA A 29 -28.64 21.32 13.19
CA ALA A 29 -30.00 20.84 13.44
C ALA A 29 -30.19 20.42 14.91
N CYS A 30 -31.29 20.84 15.55
CA CYS A 30 -31.57 20.63 16.99
C CYS A 30 -31.37 19.16 17.46
N ASP A 31 -31.49 18.20 16.54
CA ASP A 31 -31.33 16.79 16.85
C ASP A 31 -29.86 16.38 17.06
N LEU A 32 -28.91 17.02 16.39
CA LEU A 32 -27.47 16.83 16.65
C LEU A 32 -27.12 17.33 18.06
N VAL A 33 -27.67 18.47 18.48
CA VAL A 33 -27.46 19.03 19.83
C VAL A 33 -27.93 18.06 20.91
N LYS A 34 -29.09 17.40 20.72
CA LYS A 34 -29.60 16.37 21.65
C LYS A 34 -28.72 15.12 21.71
N VAL A 35 -28.08 14.74 20.60
CA VAL A 35 -27.15 13.59 20.56
C VAL A 35 -25.87 13.91 21.31
N TRP A 36 -25.26 15.08 21.03
CA TRP A 36 -24.05 15.54 21.71
C TRP A 36 -24.27 15.75 23.22
N PHE A 37 -25.40 16.34 23.62
CA PHE A 37 -25.73 16.52 25.03
C PHE A 37 -25.84 15.18 25.78
N ARG A 38 -26.38 14.14 25.13
CA ARG A 38 -26.42 12.78 25.68
C ARG A 38 -25.04 12.16 25.80
N LYS A 39 -24.18 12.32 24.79
CA LYS A 39 -22.78 11.84 24.82
C LYS A 39 -21.99 12.47 25.97
N PHE A 40 -22.08 13.79 26.13
CA PHE A 40 -21.40 14.51 27.21
C PHE A 40 -21.94 14.12 28.59
N LYS A 41 -23.26 13.94 28.75
CA LYS A 41 -23.83 13.43 30.01
C LYS A 41 -23.37 12.01 30.34
N ALA A 42 -23.08 11.18 29.34
CA ALA A 42 -22.52 9.84 29.51
C ALA A 42 -21.02 9.85 29.83
N GLY A 43 -20.39 11.03 29.99
CA GLY A 43 -18.96 11.16 30.27
C GLY A 43 -18.06 10.97 29.05
N ASN A 44 -18.63 10.83 27.84
CA ASN A 44 -17.86 10.81 26.61
C ASN A 44 -17.59 12.24 26.14
N ILE A 45 -16.36 12.72 26.37
CA ILE A 45 -15.88 14.06 26.00
C ILE A 45 -15.17 14.03 24.64
N ASP A 46 -15.05 12.85 24.02
CA ASP A 46 -14.42 12.74 22.71
C ASP A 46 -15.27 13.47 21.65
N ILE A 47 -14.62 14.38 20.95
CA ILE A 47 -15.22 15.22 19.90
C ILE A 47 -14.96 14.58 18.52
N GLU A 48 -14.02 13.63 18.45
CA GLU A 48 -13.71 12.95 17.20
C GLU A 48 -14.87 12.05 16.74
N ASP A 49 -15.02 11.94 15.43
CA ASP A 49 -15.99 11.03 14.85
C ASP A 49 -15.63 9.59 15.21
N GLU A 50 -16.60 8.85 15.76
CA GLU A 50 -16.46 7.41 15.95
C GLU A 50 -16.15 6.74 14.60
N PRO A 51 -15.38 5.63 14.60
CA PRO A 51 -15.05 4.90 13.39
C PRO A 51 -16.31 4.59 12.60
N ARG A 52 -16.46 5.25 11.44
CA ARG A 52 -17.64 5.04 10.60
C ARG A 52 -17.59 3.61 10.06
N SER A 53 -18.71 2.90 10.19
CA SER A 53 -18.92 1.61 9.54
C SER A 53 -19.00 1.83 8.01
N GLY A 54 -17.85 1.81 7.34
CA GLY A 54 -17.73 1.79 5.89
C GLY A 54 -17.90 0.37 5.33
N ARG A 55 -18.05 0.26 4.00
CA ARG A 55 -18.12 -1.06 3.33
C ARG A 55 -16.81 -1.82 3.53
N PRO A 56 -16.78 -2.97 4.21
CA PRO A 56 -15.60 -3.79 4.25
C PRO A 56 -15.40 -4.40 2.86
N ILE A 57 -14.26 -4.12 2.22
CA ILE A 57 -13.83 -4.87 1.06
C ILE A 57 -13.12 -6.11 1.62
N GLU A 58 -13.89 -7.18 1.80
CA GLU A 58 -13.42 -8.45 2.36
C GLU A 58 -12.58 -9.22 1.33
N VAL A 59 -11.33 -8.81 1.16
CA VAL A 59 -10.31 -9.75 0.67
C VAL A 59 -9.87 -10.57 1.88
N ARG A 60 -10.10 -11.89 1.87
CA ARG A 60 -9.61 -12.80 2.91
C ARG A 60 -8.08 -12.78 2.89
N CYS A 61 -7.47 -12.26 3.95
CA CYS A 61 -6.03 -12.08 4.06
C CYS A 61 -5.26 -13.42 3.94
N GLU A 62 -5.90 -14.53 4.33
CA GLU A 62 -5.34 -15.88 4.30
C GLU A 62 -5.15 -16.36 2.86
N GLN A 63 -6.17 -16.16 2.01
CA GLN A 63 -6.10 -16.54 0.59
C GLN A 63 -5.05 -15.72 -0.15
N LEU A 64 -4.98 -14.42 0.15
CA LEU A 64 -3.97 -13.53 -0.42
C LEU A 64 -2.54 -13.96 -0.05
N LYS A 65 -2.30 -14.37 1.21
CA LYS A 65 -1.01 -14.90 1.65
C LYS A 65 -0.65 -16.19 0.91
N GLN A 66 -1.61 -17.11 0.75
CA GLN A 66 -1.37 -18.38 0.07
C GLN A 66 -0.92 -18.19 -1.39
N ILE A 67 -1.54 -17.26 -2.12
CA ILE A 67 -1.16 -16.95 -3.51
C ILE A 67 0.28 -16.38 -3.55
N ILE A 68 0.62 -15.48 -2.63
CA ILE A 68 1.95 -14.85 -2.55
C ILE A 68 3.04 -15.86 -2.14
N ASP A 69 2.71 -16.82 -1.28
CA ASP A 69 3.64 -17.87 -0.85
C ASP A 69 3.93 -18.88 -1.96
N GLN A 70 2.95 -19.13 -2.85
CA GLN A 70 3.14 -19.97 -4.03
C GLN A 70 4.03 -19.30 -5.08
N ASP A 71 3.74 -18.04 -5.42
CA ASP A 71 4.60 -17.25 -6.30
C ASP A 71 4.68 -15.79 -5.80
N ARG A 72 5.88 -15.38 -5.40
CA ARG A 72 6.14 -14.02 -4.93
C ARG A 72 6.12 -12.96 -6.04
N ASN A 73 6.00 -13.38 -7.30
CA ASN A 73 6.11 -12.50 -8.47
C ASN A 73 4.76 -12.20 -9.12
N VAL A 74 3.67 -12.70 -8.55
CA VAL A 74 2.33 -12.48 -9.08
C VAL A 74 1.99 -11.00 -9.13
N SER A 75 1.36 -10.58 -10.24
CA SER A 75 0.90 -9.22 -10.38
C SER A 75 -0.38 -8.99 -9.58
N THR A 76 -0.59 -7.77 -9.09
CA THR A 76 -1.82 -7.40 -8.39
C THR A 76 -3.06 -7.55 -9.26
N ARG A 77 -2.90 -7.46 -10.59
CA ARG A 77 -3.98 -7.69 -11.57
C ARG A 77 -4.33 -9.16 -11.70
N THR A 78 -3.32 -10.04 -11.69
CA THR A 78 -3.53 -11.49 -11.71
C THR A 78 -4.26 -11.95 -10.46
N ILE A 79 -3.80 -11.50 -9.28
CA ILE A 79 -4.47 -11.79 -8.01
C ILE A 79 -5.92 -11.28 -8.00
N ALA A 80 -6.16 -10.08 -8.54
CA ALA A 80 -7.50 -9.50 -8.62
C ALA A 80 -8.45 -10.35 -9.47
N LEU A 81 -7.95 -10.92 -10.58
CA LEU A 81 -8.72 -11.83 -11.43
C LEU A 81 -8.98 -13.18 -10.75
N GLU A 82 -7.98 -13.76 -10.07
CA GLU A 82 -8.11 -15.03 -9.36
C GLU A 82 -9.09 -14.96 -8.18
N LEU A 83 -9.11 -13.82 -7.48
CA LEU A 83 -9.97 -13.59 -6.31
C LEU A 83 -11.31 -12.93 -6.66
N ASP A 84 -11.56 -12.59 -7.93
CA ASP A 84 -12.72 -11.84 -8.41
C ASP A 84 -12.98 -10.54 -7.60
N VAL A 85 -11.92 -9.77 -7.36
CA VAL A 85 -11.98 -8.51 -6.62
C VAL A 85 -11.38 -7.37 -7.43
N CYS A 86 -11.75 -6.13 -7.09
CA CYS A 86 -11.14 -4.98 -7.74
C CYS A 86 -9.65 -4.87 -7.38
N GLN A 87 -8.80 -4.44 -8.31
CA GLN A 87 -7.35 -4.31 -8.06
C GLN A 87 -7.05 -3.43 -6.83
N LYS A 88 -7.86 -2.38 -6.59
CA LYS A 88 -7.73 -1.51 -5.42
C LYS A 88 -7.95 -2.26 -4.09
N ALA A 89 -8.83 -3.25 -4.07
CA ALA A 89 -9.05 -4.13 -2.92
C ALA A 89 -7.77 -4.88 -2.55
N VAL A 90 -7.12 -5.48 -3.55
CA VAL A 90 -5.89 -6.26 -3.38
C VAL A 90 -4.76 -5.36 -2.87
N VAL A 91 -4.59 -4.16 -3.45
CA VAL A 91 -3.58 -3.19 -2.97
C VAL A 91 -3.83 -2.80 -1.51
N ASN A 92 -5.07 -2.54 -1.14
CA ASN A 92 -5.43 -2.22 0.25
C ASN A 92 -5.19 -3.41 1.19
N ALA A 93 -5.50 -4.62 0.76
CA ALA A 93 -5.26 -5.85 1.53
C ALA A 93 -3.75 -6.11 1.72
N LEU A 94 -2.93 -5.92 0.69
CA LEU A 94 -1.46 -6.01 0.79
C LEU A 94 -0.91 -5.04 1.83
N LYS A 95 -1.40 -3.79 1.84
CA LYS A 95 -1.04 -2.79 2.85
C LYS A 95 -1.44 -3.22 4.27
N ARG A 96 -2.62 -3.82 4.45
CA ARG A 96 -3.07 -4.35 5.76
C ARG A 96 -2.18 -5.48 6.27
N ILE A 97 -1.58 -6.27 5.37
CA ILE A 97 -0.68 -7.39 5.70
C ILE A 97 0.79 -6.92 5.79
N ASN A 98 1.07 -5.62 5.60
CA ASN A 98 2.41 -5.04 5.54
C ASN A 98 3.33 -5.67 4.48
N LEU A 99 2.74 -6.14 3.37
CA LEU A 99 3.50 -6.64 2.22
C LEU A 99 3.69 -5.53 1.20
N MET A 100 4.95 -5.32 0.82
CA MET A 100 5.34 -4.36 -0.20
C MET A 100 6.00 -5.09 -1.38
N PHE A 101 5.66 -4.67 -2.59
CA PHE A 101 6.29 -5.20 -3.79
C PHE A 101 7.76 -4.76 -3.83
N MET A 102 8.66 -5.73 -3.92
CA MET A 102 10.09 -5.48 -4.12
C MET A 102 10.46 -5.90 -5.53
N PHE A 103 11.15 -5.01 -6.25
CA PHE A 103 11.68 -5.35 -7.56
C PHE A 103 12.72 -6.46 -7.47
N LYS A 104 12.80 -7.28 -8.51
CA LYS A 104 13.85 -8.30 -8.62
C LYS A 104 15.21 -7.61 -8.69
N ARG A 105 16.16 -8.14 -7.91
CA ARG A 105 17.56 -7.73 -8.00
C ARG A 105 18.14 -8.25 -9.32
N TRP A 106 18.76 -7.37 -10.09
CA TRP A 106 19.47 -7.77 -11.30
C TRP A 106 20.67 -8.67 -10.95
N VAL A 107 20.79 -9.81 -11.62
CA VAL A 107 21.89 -10.77 -11.46
C VAL A 107 22.64 -10.84 -12.80
N PRO A 108 23.96 -10.55 -12.84
CA PRO A 108 24.69 -10.39 -14.10
C PRO A 108 24.70 -11.62 -15.01
N HIS A 109 24.70 -12.82 -14.45
CA HIS A 109 24.70 -14.07 -15.20
C HIS A 109 24.09 -15.20 -14.37
N GLU A 110 23.47 -16.15 -15.05
CA GLU A 110 22.99 -17.37 -14.43
C GLU A 110 24.16 -18.33 -14.17
N LEU A 111 24.31 -18.76 -12.92
CA LEU A 111 25.38 -19.65 -12.50
C LEU A 111 24.94 -21.10 -12.66
N THR A 112 25.76 -21.90 -13.34
CA THR A 112 25.60 -23.36 -13.34
C THR A 112 25.81 -23.94 -11.94
N ALA A 113 25.29 -25.15 -11.70
CA ALA A 113 25.46 -25.84 -10.42
C ALA A 113 26.94 -26.00 -10.04
N GLU A 114 27.79 -26.31 -11.03
CA GLU A 114 29.23 -26.50 -10.82
C GLU A 114 29.96 -25.19 -10.50
N GLN A 115 29.66 -24.11 -11.22
CA GLN A 115 30.20 -22.78 -10.89
C GLN A 115 29.78 -22.36 -9.48
N ASN A 116 28.54 -22.64 -9.07
CA ASN A 116 28.05 -22.37 -7.72
C ASN A 116 28.82 -23.16 -6.66
N ARG A 117 29.12 -24.44 -6.90
CA ARG A 117 29.93 -25.26 -5.97
C ARG A 117 31.33 -24.69 -5.81
N LYS A 118 32.02 -24.39 -6.92
CA LYS A 118 33.38 -23.82 -6.91
C LYS A 118 33.42 -22.49 -6.16
N ARG A 119 32.46 -21.59 -6.43
CA ARG A 119 32.35 -20.30 -5.73
C ARG A 119 32.13 -20.48 -4.23
N LYS A 120 31.20 -21.36 -3.83
CA LYS A 120 30.95 -21.66 -2.40
C LYS A 120 32.20 -22.22 -1.71
N ALA A 121 32.91 -23.15 -2.35
CA ALA A 121 34.13 -23.75 -1.81
C ALA A 121 35.23 -22.69 -1.61
N ALA A 122 35.47 -21.84 -2.61
CA ALA A 122 36.44 -20.76 -2.54
C ALA A 122 36.11 -19.75 -1.41
N CYS A 123 34.84 -19.31 -1.31
CA CYS A 123 34.41 -18.41 -0.23
C CYS A 123 34.59 -19.04 1.17
N LEU A 124 34.30 -20.32 1.32
CA LEU A 124 34.46 -21.02 2.60
C LEU A 124 35.94 -21.19 2.98
N ALA A 125 36.82 -21.45 2.01
CA ALA A 125 38.26 -21.52 2.22
C ALA A 125 38.82 -20.16 2.66
N LEU A 126 38.54 -19.09 1.90
CA LEU A 126 38.96 -17.72 2.23
C LEU A 126 38.51 -17.30 3.64
N ARG A 127 37.26 -17.63 4.03
CA ARG A 127 36.73 -17.33 5.36
C ARG A 127 37.41 -18.12 6.48
N ARG A 128 37.96 -19.31 6.19
CA ARG A 128 38.74 -20.09 7.17
C ARG A 128 40.14 -19.49 7.32
N ASP A 129 40.76 -19.08 6.23
CA ASP A 129 42.12 -18.54 6.24
C ASP A 129 42.16 -17.15 6.89
N GLN A 130 41.17 -16.30 6.64
CA GLN A 130 41.00 -15.01 7.33
C GLN A 130 40.88 -15.14 8.86
N ARG A 131 40.41 -16.29 9.36
CA ARG A 131 40.33 -16.56 10.81
C ARG A 131 41.62 -17.11 11.40
N LYS A 132 42.52 -17.64 10.57
CA LYS A 132 43.80 -18.21 11.00
C LYS A 132 44.93 -17.19 10.94
N GLU A 133 44.93 -16.35 9.92
CA GLU A 133 45.82 -15.21 9.82
C GLU A 133 45.00 -13.97 9.54
N LYS A 134 45.34 -12.84 10.18
CA LYS A 134 44.79 -11.53 9.82
C LYS A 134 45.30 -11.18 8.42
N PHE A 135 44.66 -11.75 7.41
CA PHE A 135 45.08 -11.63 6.01
C PHE A 135 45.19 -10.16 5.58
N LEU A 136 44.37 -9.28 6.18
CA LEU A 136 44.42 -7.83 5.97
C LEU A 136 45.72 -7.20 6.48
N ASP A 137 46.34 -7.73 7.53
CA ASP A 137 47.62 -7.25 8.08
C ASP A 137 48.81 -7.57 7.16
N ARG A 138 48.64 -8.46 6.17
CA ARG A 138 49.64 -8.70 5.11
C ARG A 138 49.50 -7.76 3.91
N ILE A 139 48.35 -7.12 3.74
CA ILE A 139 48.07 -6.23 2.59
C ILE A 139 48.29 -4.76 2.96
N VAL A 140 47.91 -4.39 4.18
CA VAL A 140 48.15 -3.04 4.72
C VAL A 140 49.49 -3.07 5.44
N ALA A 141 50.57 -2.83 4.69
CA ALA A 141 51.91 -2.58 5.23
C ALA A 141 52.00 -1.17 5.84
#